data_AF-A0A7S3NL29-F1
#
_entry.id   AF-A0A7S3NL29-F1
#
_cell.length_a   1.000
_cell.length_b   1.000
_cell.length_c   1.000
_cell.angle_alpha   90.00
_cell.angle_beta   90.00
_cell.angle_gamma   90.00
#
_symmetry.space_group_name_H-M   'P 1'
#
loop_
_entity.id
_entity.type
_entity.pdbx_description
1 polymer ?
#
loop_
_entity_poly.entity_id
_entity_poly.type
_entity_poly.pdbx_seq_one_letter_code
_entity_poly.pdbx_strand_id
1 'polypeptide(L)'
;MPPANSKKSSKNLPEKICVVCERPFTWRKKWERCWDEVTTCSKRCNSERRKTKKNTLAVSTAAKGQKMCDLCKKNVDLLIRCRTDQSKQWKMICGPCWSKVSGGVTDGDENHPYYQYGGLWKNRHSKKNLSTKPPSPSSKRNKEDTVFDTPTFYSVSPEFNEQGELSFLSPSSTCPSSPRSYLSIEQADSAHN
;
A
#
# COMPACT_ATOMS: atom_id res chain seq x y z
N MET A 1 27.60 21.86 -35.68
CA MET A 1 26.51 22.43 -36.50
C MET A 1 25.80 21.27 -37.20
N PRO A 2 24.52 20.98 -36.91
CA PRO A 2 23.78 19.96 -37.68
C PRO A 2 23.44 20.51 -39.07
N PRO A 3 23.39 19.66 -40.12
CA PRO A 3 23.31 20.12 -41.50
C PRO A 3 21.91 20.57 -41.90
N ALA A 4 21.88 21.63 -42.71
CA ALA A 4 20.71 22.19 -43.37
C ALA A 4 20.03 21.14 -44.28
N ASN A 5 18.73 20.97 -44.11
CA ASN A 5 17.89 20.18 -45.02
C ASN A 5 16.96 21.14 -45.76
N SER A 6 17.36 21.52 -46.98
CA SER A 6 16.64 22.43 -47.86
C SER A 6 15.67 21.66 -48.76
N LYS A 7 14.35 21.90 -48.63
CA LYS A 7 13.39 21.61 -49.72
C LYS A 7 12.32 22.70 -49.89
N LYS A 8 12.47 23.38 -51.04
CA LYS A 8 11.55 24.14 -51.93
C LYS A 8 10.45 25.05 -51.35
N SER A 9 10.43 26.27 -51.89
CA SER A 9 9.75 27.47 -51.39
C SER A 9 8.27 27.64 -51.79
N SER A 10 7.37 27.61 -50.79
CA SER A 10 6.12 28.40 -50.74
C SER A 10 6.37 29.58 -49.79
N LYS A 11 6.77 30.70 -50.38
CA LYS A 11 7.57 31.76 -49.78
C LYS A 11 6.80 32.48 -48.65
N ASN A 12 7.40 32.53 -47.45
CA ASN A 12 7.01 33.32 -46.26
C ASN A 12 5.98 32.73 -45.28
N LEU A 13 5.91 31.40 -45.10
CA LEU A 13 5.15 30.87 -43.95
C LEU A 13 6.00 30.98 -42.67
N PRO A 14 5.42 31.45 -41.55
CA PRO A 14 6.13 31.50 -40.29
C PRO A 14 6.47 30.07 -39.82
N GLU A 15 7.70 29.89 -39.34
CA GLU A 15 8.18 28.65 -38.72
C GLU A 15 8.35 28.83 -37.22
N LYS A 16 8.03 27.80 -36.44
CA LYS A 16 8.24 27.74 -34.99
C LYS A 16 8.97 26.46 -34.60
N ILE A 17 9.69 26.49 -33.49
CA ILE A 17 10.37 25.30 -32.94
C ILE A 17 9.46 24.61 -31.92
N CYS A 18 9.33 23.29 -32.01
CA CYS A 18 8.55 22.51 -31.06
C CYS A 18 9.28 22.40 -29.72
N VAL A 19 8.64 22.82 -28.61
CA VAL A 19 9.22 22.75 -27.26
C VAL A 19 9.41 21.33 -26.69
N VAL A 20 9.07 20.28 -27.45
CA VAL A 20 9.10 18.88 -26.98
C VAL A 20 10.07 18.02 -27.79
N CYS A 21 10.13 18.23 -29.11
CA CYS A 21 11.00 17.45 -29.99
C CYS A 21 12.02 18.31 -30.74
N GLU A 22 12.03 19.62 -30.51
CA GLU A 22 12.99 20.60 -31.05
C GLU A 22 13.05 20.67 -32.58
N ARG A 23 12.09 20.03 -33.26
CA ARG A 23 11.97 20.10 -34.71
C ARG A 23 11.24 21.39 -35.13
N PRO A 24 11.70 22.09 -36.18
CA PRO A 24 10.96 23.19 -36.77
C PRO A 24 9.65 22.66 -37.36
N PHE A 25 8.60 23.47 -37.27
CA PHE A 25 7.31 23.18 -37.88
C PHE A 25 6.69 24.44 -38.47
N THR A 26 6.09 24.30 -39.63
CA THR A 26 5.42 25.36 -40.37
C THR A 26 3.94 25.48 -39.99
N TRP A 27 3.34 26.63 -40.32
CA TRP A 27 1.91 26.88 -40.17
C TRP A 27 1.03 25.79 -40.83
N ARG A 28 -0.14 25.52 -40.23
CA ARG A 28 -1.16 24.58 -40.75
C ARG A 28 -2.53 25.21 -40.63
N LYS A 29 -3.44 24.95 -41.57
CA LYS A 29 -4.83 25.47 -41.57
C LYS A 29 -5.58 25.29 -40.25
N LYS A 30 -5.32 24.17 -39.54
CA LYS A 30 -5.90 23.91 -38.22
C LYS A 30 -5.55 24.96 -37.15
N TRP A 31 -4.45 25.69 -37.32
CA TRP A 31 -3.91 26.65 -36.36
C TRP A 31 -4.22 28.10 -36.72
N GLU A 32 -5.06 28.34 -37.72
CA GLU A 32 -5.45 29.68 -38.17
C GLU A 32 -5.88 30.60 -37.02
N ARG A 33 -6.64 30.09 -36.04
CA ARG A 33 -7.15 30.88 -34.92
C ARG A 33 -6.25 30.95 -33.69
N CYS A 34 -5.16 30.18 -33.63
CA CYS A 34 -4.36 30.04 -32.41
C CYS A 34 -2.86 29.88 -32.68
N TRP A 35 -2.38 30.34 -33.84
CA TRP A 35 -0.99 30.16 -34.26
C TRP A 35 0.00 30.68 -33.22
N ASP A 36 -0.28 31.82 -32.57
CA ASP A 36 0.58 32.43 -31.56
C ASP A 36 0.74 31.59 -30.29
N GLU A 37 -0.31 30.88 -29.88
CA GLU A 37 -0.31 29.99 -28.70
C GLU A 37 0.29 28.61 -28.98
N VAL A 38 0.36 28.18 -30.24
CA VAL A 38 0.84 26.84 -30.60
C VAL A 38 2.37 26.76 -30.47
N THR A 39 2.82 26.01 -29.48
CA THR A 39 4.25 25.74 -29.23
C THR A 39 4.69 24.31 -29.56
N THR A 40 3.78 23.45 -30.04
CA THR A 40 4.05 22.02 -30.25
C THR A 40 3.63 21.57 -31.65
N CYS A 41 4.47 20.78 -32.32
CA CYS A 41 4.26 20.40 -33.72
C CYS A 41 3.13 19.38 -33.96
N SER A 42 2.73 18.61 -32.95
CA SER A 42 1.79 17.49 -33.08
C SER A 42 0.99 17.20 -31.81
N LYS A 43 -0.11 16.44 -31.94
CA LYS A 43 -0.88 15.93 -30.78
C LYS A 43 -0.01 15.09 -29.84
N ARG A 44 0.92 14.29 -30.38
CA ARG A 44 1.88 13.49 -29.60
C ARG A 44 2.71 14.39 -28.69
N CYS A 45 3.36 15.41 -29.25
CA CYS A 45 4.17 16.36 -28.48
C CYS A 45 3.34 17.10 -27.42
N ASN A 46 2.12 17.55 -27.76
CA ASN A 46 1.25 18.19 -26.77
C ASN A 46 0.87 17.25 -25.62
N SER A 47 0.61 15.97 -25.92
CA SER A 47 0.33 14.94 -24.90
C SER A 47 1.52 14.71 -23.99
N GLU A 48 2.73 14.53 -24.55
CA GLU A 48 3.96 14.37 -23.77
C GLU A 48 4.23 15.58 -22.87
N ARG A 49 4.09 16.81 -23.39
CA ARG A 49 4.21 18.03 -22.57
C ARG A 49 3.24 18.04 -21.38
N ARG A 50 1.99 17.61 -21.59
CA ARG A 50 0.99 17.51 -20.51
C ARG A 50 1.35 16.45 -19.48
N LYS A 51 1.90 15.30 -19.92
CA LYS A 51 2.39 14.25 -19.01
C LYS A 51 3.56 14.75 -18.17
N THR A 52 4.55 15.42 -18.78
CA THR A 52 5.68 16.00 -18.06
C THR A 52 5.20 17.02 -17.02
N LYS A 53 4.29 17.93 -17.39
CA LYS A 53 3.69 18.88 -16.44
C LYS A 53 2.96 18.19 -15.29
N LYS A 54 2.22 17.11 -15.56
CA LYS A 54 1.58 16.31 -14.51
C LYS A 54 2.60 15.65 -13.59
N ASN A 55 3.70 15.14 -14.15
CA ASN A 55 4.77 14.53 -13.35
C ASN A 55 5.45 15.57 -12.47
N THR A 56 5.80 16.74 -12.99
CA THR A 56 6.42 17.81 -12.19
C THR A 56 5.49 18.32 -11.09
N LEU A 57 4.19 18.47 -11.39
CA LEU A 57 3.17 18.82 -10.38
C LEU A 57 2.97 17.68 -9.36
N ALA A 58 3.04 16.42 -9.79
CA ALA A 58 2.96 15.28 -8.90
C ALA A 58 4.18 15.22 -7.97
N VAL A 59 5.38 15.55 -8.44
CA VAL A 59 6.60 15.63 -7.61
C VAL A 59 6.47 16.72 -6.55
N SER A 60 6.06 17.94 -6.93
CA SER A 60 5.89 19.03 -5.96
C SER A 60 4.74 18.78 -4.99
N THR A 61 3.67 18.12 -5.43
CA THR A 61 2.55 17.75 -4.56
C THR A 61 2.89 16.54 -3.69
N ALA A 62 3.72 15.59 -4.14
CA ALA A 62 4.12 14.42 -3.37
C ALA A 62 4.89 14.82 -2.12
N ALA A 63 5.72 15.86 -2.18
CA ALA A 63 6.42 16.39 -1.02
C ALA A 63 5.49 17.06 0.01
N LYS A 64 4.25 17.43 -0.36
CA LYS A 64 3.34 18.16 0.55
C LYS A 64 2.89 17.22 1.68
N GLY A 65 3.38 17.52 2.87
CA GLY A 65 2.98 16.83 4.10
C GLY A 65 3.69 15.51 4.36
N GLN A 66 4.66 15.10 3.56
CA GLN A 66 5.55 13.99 3.91
C GLN A 66 6.47 14.36 5.06
N LYS A 67 6.73 13.42 5.97
CA LYS A 67 7.71 13.60 7.05
C LYS A 67 8.93 12.73 6.80
N MET A 68 10.07 13.24 7.22
CA MET A 68 11.35 12.57 7.09
C MET A 68 11.52 11.51 8.18
N CYS A 69 12.03 10.33 7.80
CA CYS A 69 12.44 9.31 8.76
C CYS A 69 13.71 9.74 9.49
N ASP A 70 13.76 9.61 10.82
CA ASP A 70 14.92 10.03 11.60
C ASP A 70 16.17 9.19 11.36
N LEU A 71 16.02 7.94 10.93
CA LEU A 71 17.14 7.02 10.64
C LEU A 71 17.66 7.14 9.21
N CYS A 72 16.79 6.98 8.21
CA CYS A 72 17.24 6.96 6.80
C CYS A 72 17.04 8.28 6.05
N LYS A 73 16.47 9.30 6.70
CA LYS A 73 16.21 10.63 6.13
C LYS A 73 15.34 10.64 4.86
N LYS A 74 14.63 9.55 4.56
CA LYS A 74 13.66 9.48 3.45
C LYS A 74 12.35 10.14 3.84
N ASN A 75 11.78 10.95 2.94
CA ASN A 75 10.43 11.48 3.06
C ASN A 75 9.42 10.36 2.75
N VAL A 76 8.55 10.05 3.70
CA VAL A 76 7.56 8.99 3.54
C VAL A 76 6.19 9.46 4.03
N ASP A 77 5.14 8.81 3.51
CA ASP A 77 3.75 9.07 3.86
C ASP A 77 3.30 8.34 5.14
N LEU A 78 4.12 7.40 5.63
CA LEU A 78 3.81 6.53 6.77
C LEU A 78 5.04 6.36 7.67
N LEU A 79 4.93 6.76 8.93
CA LEU A 79 5.98 6.62 9.94
C LEU A 79 5.41 6.07 11.24
N ILE A 80 6.25 5.37 11.98
CA ILE A 80 5.99 4.86 13.32
C ILE A 80 6.61 5.84 14.30
N ARG A 81 5.80 6.33 15.24
CA ARG A 81 6.29 7.10 16.37
C ARG A 81 6.79 6.12 17.42
N CYS A 82 8.05 6.22 17.82
CA CYS A 82 8.62 5.35 18.86
C CYS A 82 9.71 6.07 19.67
N ARG A 83 9.96 5.57 20.88
CA ARG A 83 11.14 5.92 21.69
C ARG A 83 12.06 4.72 21.68
N THR A 84 13.37 4.96 21.62
CA THR A 84 14.39 3.90 21.49
C THR A 84 15.58 4.11 22.42
N ASP A 85 15.73 5.31 22.98
CA ASP A 85 16.86 5.66 23.84
C ASP A 85 16.37 6.02 25.26
N GLN A 86 17.29 6.00 26.21
CA GLN A 86 17.08 6.47 27.58
C GLN A 86 16.64 7.95 27.66
N SER A 87 16.93 8.75 26.62
CA SER A 87 16.54 10.17 26.52
C SER A 87 15.03 10.37 26.39
N LYS A 88 14.24 9.31 26.15
CA LYS A 88 12.79 9.33 25.96
C LYS A 88 12.31 10.28 24.85
N GLN A 89 13.16 10.62 23.90
CA GLN A 89 12.79 11.42 22.74
C GLN A 89 11.96 10.61 21.74
N TRP A 90 10.86 11.21 21.26
CA TRP A 90 10.02 10.62 20.23
C TRP A 90 10.70 10.74 18.86
N LYS A 91 10.95 9.60 18.23
CA LYS A 91 11.45 9.49 16.87
C LYS A 91 10.33 9.06 15.91
N MET A 92 10.47 9.47 14.66
CA MET A 92 9.58 9.17 13.54
C MET A 92 10.35 8.28 12.57
N ILE A 93 10.00 6.99 12.52
CA ILE A 93 10.78 5.98 11.80
C ILE A 93 9.92 5.32 10.73
N CYS A 94 10.43 5.14 9.51
CA CYS A 94 9.69 4.44 8.45
C CYS A 94 9.66 2.93 8.69
N GLY A 95 8.68 2.23 8.12
CA GLY A 95 8.52 0.77 8.26
C GLY A 95 9.80 -0.05 8.04
N PRO A 96 10.57 0.17 6.95
CA PRO A 96 11.83 -0.55 6.74
C PRO A 96 12.92 -0.30 7.80
N CYS A 97 12.88 0.84 8.47
CA CYS A 97 13.83 1.16 9.54
C CYS A 97 13.33 0.72 10.91
N TRP A 98 12.04 0.44 11.05
CA TRP A 98 11.42 0.07 12.32
C TRP A 98 11.94 -1.28 12.85
N SER A 99 12.06 -2.29 11.99
CA SER A 99 12.58 -3.61 12.40
C SER A 99 13.99 -3.54 13.00
N LYS A 100 14.79 -2.53 12.64
CA LYS A 100 16.14 -2.33 13.18
C LYS A 100 16.15 -1.80 14.60
N VAL A 101 15.08 -1.13 15.04
CA VAL A 101 15.00 -0.49 16.36
C VAL A 101 14.10 -1.23 17.33
N SER A 102 13.19 -2.07 16.84
CA SER A 102 12.30 -2.89 17.67
C SER A 102 12.72 -4.35 17.75
N GLY A 103 13.76 -4.76 17.01
CA GLY A 103 14.09 -6.18 16.82
C GLY A 103 13.00 -7.00 16.11
N GLY A 104 11.94 -6.35 15.60
CA GLY A 104 10.76 -7.02 15.05
C GLY A 104 9.69 -7.39 16.08
N VAL A 105 9.86 -7.03 17.36
CA VAL A 105 8.90 -7.31 18.45
C VAL A 105 8.11 -6.04 18.79
N THR A 106 6.81 -6.17 19.08
CA THR A 106 5.92 -5.00 19.28
C THR A 106 6.14 -4.27 20.59
N ASP A 107 6.58 -4.96 21.64
CA ASP A 107 6.64 -4.44 23.02
C ASP A 107 8.04 -4.48 23.65
N GLY A 108 9.08 -4.65 22.83
CA GLY A 108 10.47 -4.70 23.26
C GLY A 108 10.89 -6.09 23.73
N ASP A 109 12.07 -6.52 23.30
CA ASP A 109 12.80 -7.68 23.81
C ASP A 109 13.85 -7.23 24.85
N GLU A 110 14.53 -8.18 25.49
CA GLU A 110 15.61 -7.91 26.44
C GLU A 110 16.71 -7.01 25.86
N ASN A 111 16.89 -7.02 24.53
CA ASN A 111 17.88 -6.20 23.83
C ASN A 111 17.42 -4.75 23.58
N HIS A 112 16.12 -4.45 23.70
CA HIS A 112 15.56 -3.12 23.46
C HIS A 112 14.69 -2.64 24.65
N PRO A 113 15.25 -2.56 25.88
CA PRO A 113 14.49 -2.29 27.11
C PRO A 113 13.86 -0.89 27.16
N TYR A 114 14.36 0.04 26.36
CA TYR A 114 13.85 1.42 26.28
C TYR A 114 12.92 1.66 25.09
N TYR A 115 12.64 0.61 24.31
CA TYR A 115 11.74 0.74 23.18
C TYR A 115 10.31 0.99 23.66
N GLN A 116 9.65 2.01 23.10
CA GLN A 116 8.25 2.26 23.38
C GLN A 116 7.50 2.72 22.14
N TYR A 117 6.42 2.01 21.83
CA TYR A 117 5.54 2.35 20.72
C TYR A 117 4.68 3.59 21.04
N GLY A 118 4.52 4.47 20.05
CA GLY A 118 3.82 5.74 20.16
C GLY A 118 2.73 5.97 19.12
N GLY A 119 2.39 4.95 18.33
CA GLY A 119 1.37 5.04 17.29
C GLY A 119 1.91 5.25 15.88
N LEU A 120 1.02 5.10 14.91
CA LEU A 120 1.29 5.26 13.49
C LEU A 120 0.92 6.67 13.04
N TRP A 121 1.84 7.34 12.37
CA TRP A 121 1.63 8.64 11.74
C TRP A 121 1.44 8.47 10.24
N LYS A 122 0.42 9.16 9.70
CA LYS A 122 0.04 9.12 8.28
C LYS A 122 0.00 10.54 7.71
N ASN A 123 0.51 10.73 6.51
CA ASN A 123 0.35 11.98 5.78
C ASN A 123 -1.12 12.17 5.40
N ARG A 124 -1.80 13.18 5.98
CA ARG A 124 -3.21 13.49 5.67
C ARG A 124 -3.43 13.88 4.20
N HIS A 125 -2.38 14.32 3.50
CA HIS A 125 -2.43 14.76 2.11
C HIS A 125 -2.16 13.63 1.11
N SER A 126 -1.75 12.44 1.57
CA SER A 126 -1.51 11.33 0.65
C SER A 126 -2.85 10.81 0.12
N LYS A 127 -3.21 11.24 -1.10
CA LYS A 127 -4.39 10.74 -1.84
C LYS A 127 -4.24 9.28 -2.30
N LYS A 128 -3.13 8.62 -1.97
CA LYS A 128 -2.97 7.19 -2.20
C LYS A 128 -3.96 6.49 -1.26
N ASN A 129 -5.01 5.88 -1.81
CA ASN A 129 -5.73 4.85 -1.09
C ASN A 129 -4.67 3.87 -0.56
N LEU A 130 -4.42 3.86 0.76
CA LEU A 130 -3.61 2.84 1.41
C LEU A 130 -4.35 1.47 1.42
N SER A 131 -5.11 1.17 0.36
CA SER A 131 -5.51 -0.18 0.02
C SER A 131 -4.33 -0.88 -0.66
N THR A 132 -3.20 -0.96 0.02
CA THR A 132 -2.42 -2.19 -0.10
C THR A 132 -3.32 -3.28 0.45
N LYS A 133 -4.14 -3.88 -0.42
CA LYS A 133 -4.51 -5.28 -0.20
C LYS A 133 -3.16 -5.98 0.02
N PRO A 134 -2.97 -6.73 1.12
CA PRO A 134 -1.77 -7.55 1.23
C PRO A 134 -1.64 -8.35 -0.06
N PRO A 135 -0.43 -8.61 -0.59
CA PRO A 135 -0.31 -9.57 -1.66
C PRO A 135 -1.02 -10.83 -1.16
N SER A 136 -2.12 -11.18 -1.81
CA SER A 136 -2.74 -12.49 -1.59
C SER A 136 -1.61 -13.49 -1.72
N PRO A 137 -1.45 -14.45 -0.80
CA PRO A 137 -0.53 -15.55 -1.05
C PRO A 137 -0.93 -16.08 -2.42
N SER A 138 -0.02 -15.96 -3.38
CA SER A 138 -0.16 -16.60 -4.67
C SER A 138 -0.18 -18.08 -4.35
N SER A 139 -1.38 -18.62 -4.18
CA SER A 139 -1.65 -20.04 -4.13
C SER A 139 -1.27 -20.58 -5.49
N LYS A 140 0.02 -20.81 -5.70
CA LYS A 140 0.47 -21.90 -6.56
C LYS A 140 0.15 -23.16 -5.78
N ARG A 141 -1.15 -23.49 -5.73
CA ARG A 141 -1.58 -24.85 -5.44
C ARG A 141 -1.03 -25.65 -6.61
N ASN A 142 0.08 -26.35 -6.38
CA ASN A 142 0.49 -27.42 -7.28
C ASN A 142 -0.73 -28.32 -7.42
N LYS A 143 -1.21 -28.48 -8.64
CA LYS A 143 -2.20 -29.49 -8.98
C LYS A 143 -1.44 -30.82 -8.95
N GLU A 144 -1.28 -31.34 -7.75
CA GLU A 144 -0.91 -32.71 -7.51
C GLU A 144 -2.24 -33.44 -7.47
N ASP A 145 -2.49 -34.27 -8.47
CA ASP A 145 -3.71 -35.04 -8.63
C ASP A 145 -3.81 -36.09 -7.51
N THR A 146 -4.23 -35.66 -6.31
CA THR A 146 -4.75 -36.57 -5.30
C THR A 146 -6.20 -36.85 -5.65
N VAL A 147 -6.40 -37.96 -6.36
CA VAL A 147 -7.66 -38.67 -6.47
C VAL A 147 -8.15 -38.93 -5.04
N PHE A 148 -9.06 -38.10 -4.56
CA PHE A 148 -9.82 -38.38 -3.35
C PHE A 148 -11.14 -38.98 -3.83
N ASP A 149 -11.26 -40.30 -3.66
CA ASP A 149 -12.48 -41.06 -3.83
C ASP A 149 -13.66 -40.32 -3.16
N THR A 150 -14.51 -39.71 -3.99
CA THR A 150 -15.85 -39.33 -3.58
C THR A 150 -16.67 -40.61 -3.40
N PRO A 151 -17.14 -40.95 -2.19
CA PRO A 151 -18.13 -42.01 -2.06
C PRO A 151 -19.43 -41.54 -2.72
N THR A 152 -19.83 -42.27 -3.75
CA THR A 152 -21.14 -42.22 -4.40
C THR A 152 -22.23 -42.23 -3.32
N PHE A 153 -22.85 -41.06 -3.12
CA PHE A 153 -24.05 -40.91 -2.32
C PHE A 153 -25.19 -41.64 -3.04
N TYR A 154 -25.43 -42.89 -2.68
CA TYR A 154 -26.57 -43.65 -3.15
C TYR A 154 -27.83 -42.99 -2.61
N SER A 155 -28.65 -42.46 -3.50
CA SER A 155 -29.97 -41.92 -3.20
C SER A 155 -30.85 -43.02 -2.61
N VAL A 156 -31.10 -42.95 -1.30
CA VAL A 156 -32.21 -43.67 -0.65
C VAL A 156 -33.39 -42.70 -0.56
N SER A 157 -34.45 -43.06 -1.28
CA SER A 157 -35.77 -42.41 -1.23
C SER A 157 -36.34 -42.47 0.19
N PRO A 158 -37.03 -41.43 0.68
CA PRO A 158 -37.75 -41.50 1.94
C PRO A 158 -39.06 -42.29 1.79
N GLU A 159 -39.24 -43.34 2.58
CA GLU A 159 -40.54 -43.96 2.84
C GLU A 159 -41.32 -43.11 3.85
N PHE A 160 -42.56 -42.77 3.50
CA PHE A 160 -43.48 -41.97 4.30
C PHE A 160 -44.36 -42.90 5.13
N ASN A 161 -44.33 -42.81 6.46
CA ASN A 161 -45.28 -43.54 7.32
C ASN A 161 -46.58 -42.73 7.52
N GLU A 162 -47.70 -43.45 7.63
CA GLU A 162 -49.10 -43.03 7.57
C GLU A 162 -49.58 -42.14 8.74
N GLN A 163 -48.68 -41.55 9.54
CA GLN A 163 -49.08 -40.79 10.75
C GLN A 163 -48.54 -39.37 10.85
N GLY A 164 -47.83 -38.85 9.82
CA GLY A 164 -47.65 -37.41 9.61
C GLY A 164 -47.30 -36.55 10.85
N GLU A 165 -46.22 -36.86 11.57
CA GLU A 165 -45.73 -36.00 12.66
C GLU A 165 -44.24 -35.66 12.54
N LEU A 166 -43.93 -34.36 12.64
CA LEU A 166 -42.57 -33.78 12.59
C LEU A 166 -42.00 -33.69 14.01
N SER A 167 -41.02 -34.53 14.36
CA SER A 167 -40.31 -34.42 15.64
C SER A 167 -39.15 -33.43 15.55
N PHE A 168 -39.34 -32.25 16.16
CA PHE A 168 -38.29 -31.28 16.44
C PHE A 168 -37.47 -31.75 17.65
N LEU A 169 -36.25 -32.25 17.41
CA LEU A 169 -35.27 -32.45 18.49
C LEU A 169 -34.59 -31.12 18.80
N SER A 170 -34.97 -30.51 19.93
CA SER A 170 -34.28 -29.36 20.52
C SER A 170 -32.95 -29.80 21.17
N PRO A 171 -31.80 -29.17 20.85
CA PRO A 171 -30.60 -29.35 21.64
C PRO A 171 -30.59 -28.39 22.84
N SER A 172 -30.79 -28.96 24.03
CA SER A 172 -30.40 -28.37 25.31
C SER A 172 -28.88 -28.42 25.45
N SER A 173 -28.23 -27.25 25.47
CA SER A 173 -26.80 -27.15 25.79
C SER A 173 -26.62 -26.57 27.18
N THR A 174 -26.38 -27.48 28.11
CA THR A 174 -25.96 -27.26 29.49
C THR A 174 -24.54 -26.69 29.50
N CYS A 175 -24.35 -25.54 30.14
CA CYS A 175 -23.03 -24.97 30.41
C CYS A 175 -22.31 -25.80 31.49
N PRO A 176 -21.08 -26.30 31.27
CA PRO A 176 -20.25 -26.79 32.37
C PRO A 176 -19.55 -25.61 33.06
N SER A 177 -19.97 -25.35 34.29
CA SER A 177 -19.25 -24.57 35.30
C SER A 177 -17.97 -25.31 35.71
N SER A 178 -16.82 -24.64 35.58
CA SER A 178 -15.54 -25.14 36.10
C SER A 178 -15.35 -24.63 37.54
N PRO A 179 -15.09 -25.53 38.52
CA PRO A 179 -14.87 -25.14 39.90
C PRO A 179 -13.43 -24.65 40.14
N ARG A 180 -13.38 -23.51 40.82
CA ARG A 180 -12.25 -22.93 41.51
C ARG A 180 -11.77 -23.88 42.61
N SER A 181 -10.53 -24.35 42.55
CA SER A 181 -9.84 -24.88 43.74
C SER A 181 -8.55 -24.11 43.98
N TYR A 182 -8.40 -23.77 45.26
CA TYR A 182 -7.50 -22.84 45.88
C TYR A 182 -6.45 -23.69 46.59
N LEU A 183 -5.16 -23.49 46.30
CA LEU A 183 -4.07 -24.03 47.11
C LEU A 183 -3.03 -22.92 47.35
N SER A 184 -3.05 -22.44 48.59
CA SER A 184 -2.04 -21.62 49.25
C SER A 184 -0.81 -22.46 49.59
N ILE A 185 0.39 -21.95 49.33
CA ILE A 185 1.66 -22.25 50.06
C ILE A 185 2.51 -20.97 49.90
N GLU A 186 2.39 -20.02 50.84
CA GLU A 186 3.27 -19.76 52.01
C GLU A 186 4.50 -18.89 51.72
N GLN A 187 4.53 -17.76 52.43
CA GLN A 187 5.64 -16.83 52.60
C GLN A 187 6.90 -17.51 53.18
N ALA A 188 8.06 -17.00 52.76
CA ALA A 188 9.23 -16.91 53.63
C ALA A 188 9.88 -15.53 53.45
N ASP A 189 9.77 -14.71 54.50
CA ASP A 189 10.45 -13.43 54.71
C ASP A 189 11.86 -13.62 55.31
N SER A 190 12.67 -12.58 55.13
CA SER A 190 13.84 -12.15 55.96
C SER A 190 15.19 -12.85 55.74
N ALA A 191 16.35 -12.27 56.01
CA ALA A 191 16.95 -10.93 56.03
C ALA A 191 18.42 -11.13 56.52
N HIS A 192 19.33 -10.20 56.23
CA HIS A 192 20.66 -9.97 56.85
C HIS A 192 21.77 -11.04 56.71
N ASN A 193 22.87 -10.65 56.04
CA ASN A 193 24.00 -9.94 56.67
C ASN A 193 24.82 -9.20 55.60
#